data_AF-A0A829PE28-F1
#
_entry.id   AF-A0A829PE28-F1
#
_cell.length_a   1.000
_cell.length_b   1.000
_cell.length_c   1.000
_cell.angle_alpha   90.00
_cell.angle_beta   90.00
_cell.angle_gamma   90.00
#
_symmetry.space_group_name_H-M   'P 1'
#
loop_
_entity.id
_entity.type
_entity.pdbx_description
1 polymer ?
#
loop_
_entity_poly.entity_id
_entity_poly.type
_entity_poly.pdbx_seq_one_letter_code
_entity_poly.pdbx_strand_id
1 'polypeptide(L)'
;MATAVRSTTDMTVYNPNYVGGDIVTGAKDIRQLVFGPRTTAHPYRLGIPGMYICSAATPPGPGAHGMCGAHAAAEALRHLRASI
;
A
#
# COMPACT_ATOMS: atom_id res chain seq x y z
N MET A 1 -18.91 -12.48 -21.07
CA MET A 1 -18.73 -11.24 -21.86
C MET A 1 -18.58 -10.07 -20.91
N ALA A 2 -17.72 -9.10 -21.20
CA ALA A 2 -17.62 -7.88 -20.40
C ALA A 2 -18.90 -7.04 -20.58
N THR A 3 -19.52 -6.59 -19.50
CA THR A 3 -20.75 -5.79 -19.49
C THR A 3 -20.51 -4.29 -19.36
N ALA A 4 -19.26 -3.88 -19.07
CA ALA A 4 -18.86 -2.48 -18.99
C ALA A 4 -17.37 -2.32 -19.34
N VAL A 5 -17.01 -1.16 -19.87
CA VAL A 5 -15.62 -0.76 -20.18
C VAL A 5 -15.39 0.64 -19.61
N ARG A 6 -14.19 0.90 -19.10
CA ARG A 6 -13.72 2.23 -18.70
C ARG A 6 -12.31 2.44 -19.24
N SER A 7 -12.04 3.64 -19.74
CA SER A 7 -10.66 4.04 -20.04
C SER A 7 -9.89 4.29 -18.72
N THR A 8 -8.56 4.33 -18.80
CA THR A 8 -7.73 4.67 -17.63
C THR A 8 -8.06 6.06 -17.09
N THR A 9 -8.33 7.03 -17.96
CA THR A 9 -8.73 8.39 -17.58
C THR A 9 -10.09 8.45 -16.90
N ASP A 10 -11.02 7.54 -17.24
CA ASP A 10 -12.34 7.47 -16.58
C ASP A 10 -12.28 6.81 -15.19
N MET A 11 -11.17 6.15 -14.84
CA MET A 11 -11.03 5.47 -13.55
C MET A 11 -11.07 6.44 -12.37
N THR A 12 -10.67 7.69 -12.56
CA THR A 12 -10.76 8.74 -11.52
C THR A 12 -12.21 9.09 -11.19
N VAL A 13 -13.12 9.02 -12.17
CA VAL A 13 -14.57 9.23 -11.95
C VAL A 13 -15.15 8.07 -11.14
N TYR A 14 -14.68 6.84 -11.42
CA TYR A 14 -15.09 5.66 -10.67
C TYR A 14 -14.55 5.65 -9.23
N ASN A 15 -13.28 5.99 -9.06
CA ASN A 15 -12.61 6.09 -7.77
C ASN A 15 -11.59 7.24 -7.83
N PRO A 16 -11.78 8.31 -7.05
CA PRO A 16 -10.88 9.46 -7.05
C PRO A 16 -9.41 9.11 -6.72
N ASN A 17 -9.15 7.96 -6.10
CA ASN A 17 -7.79 7.50 -5.83
C ASN A 17 -7.03 7.04 -7.08
N TYR A 18 -7.73 6.72 -8.18
CA TYR A 18 -7.13 6.25 -9.44
C TYR A 18 -6.93 7.40 -10.42
N VAL A 19 -6.21 8.44 -10.00
CA VAL A 19 -5.91 9.61 -10.84
C VAL A 19 -5.22 9.16 -12.12
N GLY A 20 -5.81 9.44 -13.28
CA GLY A 20 -5.29 9.02 -14.58
C GLY A 20 -5.22 7.48 -14.77
N GLY A 21 -5.90 6.71 -13.92
CA GLY A 21 -5.86 5.24 -13.93
C GLY A 21 -4.75 4.63 -13.08
N ASP A 22 -4.07 5.43 -12.25
CA ASP A 22 -3.01 4.95 -11.36
C ASP A 22 -3.57 4.07 -10.23
N ILE A 23 -3.41 2.75 -10.35
CA ILE A 23 -3.73 1.78 -9.30
C ILE A 23 -2.55 1.47 -8.37
N VAL A 24 -1.36 1.98 -8.67
CA VAL A 24 -0.12 1.67 -7.95
C VAL A 24 0.15 2.66 -6.83
N THR A 25 -0.72 3.67 -6.61
CA THR A 25 -0.59 4.69 -5.55
C THR A 25 0.66 5.58 -5.73
N GLY A 26 0.75 6.23 -6.88
CA GLY A 26 1.80 7.18 -7.22
C GLY A 26 3.07 6.53 -7.77
N ALA A 27 4.11 7.35 -7.91
CA ALA A 27 5.43 6.96 -8.43
C ALA A 27 6.01 5.73 -7.70
N LYS A 28 6.92 5.01 -8.35
CA LYS A 28 7.66 3.88 -7.74
C LYS A 28 9.15 4.06 -7.96
N ASP A 29 9.65 5.18 -7.47
CA ASP A 29 11.08 5.38 -7.34
C ASP A 29 11.65 4.49 -6.22
N ILE A 30 12.99 4.41 -6.16
CA ILE A 30 13.71 3.60 -5.18
C ILE A 30 13.32 3.99 -3.75
N ARG A 31 13.10 5.29 -3.48
CA ARG A 31 12.73 5.77 -2.16
C ARG A 31 11.37 5.23 -1.73
N GLN A 32 10.36 5.30 -2.60
CA GLN A 32 9.01 4.81 -2.29
C GLN A 32 8.98 3.27 -2.19
N LEU A 33 9.80 2.56 -2.96
CA LEU A 33 9.92 1.11 -2.85
C LEU A 33 10.56 0.66 -1.53
N VAL A 34 11.47 1.46 -0.96
CA VAL A 34 12.16 1.13 0.30
C VAL A 34 11.38 1.61 1.52
N PHE A 35 10.87 2.85 1.50
CA PHE A 35 10.24 3.47 2.66
C PHE A 35 8.71 3.47 2.63
N GLY A 36 8.09 3.16 1.50
CA GLY A 36 6.64 3.28 1.33
C GLY A 36 6.16 4.73 1.33
N PRO A 37 4.99 5.04 1.90
CA PRO A 37 4.39 6.38 1.82
C PRO A 37 5.07 7.43 2.71
N ARG A 38 5.96 7.02 3.62
CA ARG A 38 6.62 7.91 4.59
C ARG A 38 8.05 7.45 4.85
N THR A 39 8.98 8.38 5.06
CA THR A 39 10.37 8.02 5.42
C THR A 39 10.44 7.50 6.86
N THR A 40 10.54 6.18 7.02
CA THR A 40 10.54 5.52 8.33
C THR A 40 11.21 4.15 8.27
N ALA A 41 11.71 3.67 9.41
CA ALA A 41 12.15 2.29 9.55
C ALA A 41 11.00 1.27 9.72
N HIS A 42 9.77 1.76 9.96
CA HIS A 42 8.57 0.92 10.14
C HIS A 42 7.49 1.28 9.11
N PRO A 43 7.66 0.90 7.83
CA PRO A 43 6.81 1.34 6.73
C PRO A 43 5.37 0.82 6.81
N TYR A 44 5.12 -0.22 7.60
CA TYR A 44 3.78 -0.78 7.85
C TYR A 44 3.05 -0.14 9.02
N ARG A 45 3.70 0.74 9.82
CA ARG A 45 3.06 1.47 10.92
C ARG A 45 2.57 2.82 10.44
N LEU A 46 1.34 3.19 10.83
CA LEU A 46 0.76 4.50 10.51
C LEU A 46 1.05 5.60 11.55
N GLY A 47 1.74 5.26 12.65
CA GLY A 47 2.01 6.20 13.75
C GLY A 47 0.90 6.25 14.79
N ILE A 48 -0.25 5.63 14.52
CA ILE A 48 -1.31 5.37 15.50
C ILE A 48 -1.06 3.98 16.10
N PRO A 49 -0.93 3.84 17.44
CA PRO A 49 -0.71 2.54 18.07
C PRO A 49 -1.76 1.51 17.67
N GLY A 50 -1.30 0.32 17.26
CA GLY A 50 -2.17 -0.78 16.82
C GLY A 50 -2.70 -0.66 15.39
N MET A 51 -2.37 0.41 14.65
CA MET A 51 -2.81 0.60 13.27
C MET A 51 -1.69 0.34 12.26
N TYR A 52 -2.01 -0.50 11.26
CA TYR A 52 -1.07 -0.96 10.24
C TYR A 52 -1.65 -0.74 8.83
N ILE A 53 -0.76 -0.68 7.85
CA ILE A 53 -1.13 -0.51 6.44
C ILE A 53 -0.63 -1.69 5.59
N CYS A 54 -1.53 -2.24 4.78
CA CYS A 54 -1.27 -3.27 3.78
C CYS A 54 -1.74 -2.73 2.43
N SER A 55 -0.84 -2.15 1.63
CA SER A 55 -1.23 -1.49 0.38
C SER A 55 -0.16 -1.64 -0.69
N ALA A 56 -0.50 -1.40 -1.96
CA ALA A 56 0.48 -1.19 -3.03
C ALA A 56 1.43 -0.01 -2.75
N ALA A 57 1.06 0.86 -1.80
CA ALA A 57 1.89 1.96 -1.31
C ALA A 57 3.05 1.52 -0.41
N THR A 58 3.02 0.31 0.15
CA THR A 58 4.05 -0.20 1.06
C THR A 58 5.06 -1.09 0.34
N PRO A 59 6.31 -1.20 0.82
CA PRO A 59 7.28 -2.18 0.31
C PRO A 59 6.68 -3.61 0.28
N PRO A 60 7.11 -4.49 -0.62
CA PRO A 60 8.07 -4.28 -1.70
C PRO A 60 7.49 -3.56 -2.95
N GLY A 61 6.25 -3.07 -2.88
CA GLY A 61 5.59 -2.35 -3.96
C GLY A 61 4.48 -3.16 -4.68
N PRO A 62 3.87 -2.58 -5.73
CA PRO A 62 2.78 -3.20 -6.48
C PRO A 62 3.23 -4.48 -7.19
N GLY A 63 2.30 -5.41 -7.41
CA GLY A 63 2.56 -6.67 -8.12
C GLY A 63 3.16 -7.79 -7.27
N ALA A 64 3.78 -7.47 -6.13
CA ALA A 64 4.23 -8.46 -5.15
C ALA A 64 3.05 -9.00 -4.32
N HIS A 65 2.30 -9.92 -4.92
CA HIS A 65 1.06 -10.45 -4.36
C HIS A 65 1.22 -10.95 -2.92
N GLY A 66 0.36 -10.43 -2.03
CA GLY A 66 0.28 -10.85 -0.63
C GLY A 66 1.39 -10.35 0.30
N MET A 67 2.52 -9.87 -0.22
CA MET A 67 3.70 -9.54 0.60
C MET A 67 3.46 -8.38 1.56
N CYS A 68 2.75 -7.32 1.14
CA CYS A 68 2.44 -6.21 2.03
C CYS A 68 1.56 -6.64 3.22
N GLY A 69 0.61 -7.56 2.99
CA GLY A 69 -0.23 -8.13 4.04
C GLY A 69 0.59 -8.99 5.01
N ALA A 70 1.46 -9.84 4.48
CA ALA A 70 2.35 -10.68 5.29
C ALA A 70 3.27 -9.84 6.18
N HIS A 71 3.89 -8.80 5.64
CA HIS A 71 4.79 -7.93 6.39
C HIS A 71 4.07 -7.07 7.43
N ALA A 72 2.89 -6.53 7.11
CA ALA A 72 2.09 -5.79 8.09
C ALA A 72 1.64 -6.67 9.25
N ALA A 73 1.22 -7.92 8.97
CA ALA A 73 0.87 -8.89 10.00
C ALA A 73 2.08 -9.26 10.87
N ALA A 74 3.25 -9.49 10.27
CA ALA A 74 4.49 -9.76 11.01
C ALA A 74 4.87 -8.57 11.92
N GLU A 75 4.73 -7.34 11.43
CA GLU A 75 5.01 -6.13 12.20
C GLU A 75 4.02 -5.95 13.36
N ALA A 76 2.75 -6.32 13.16
CA ALA A 76 1.74 -6.33 14.22
C ALA A 76 2.07 -7.34 15.33
N LEU A 77 2.43 -8.57 14.95
CA LEU A 77 2.84 -9.61 15.89
C LEU A 77 4.11 -9.21 16.67
N ARG A 78 5.08 -8.59 16.00
CA ARG A 78 6.30 -8.08 16.64
C ARG A 78 5.99 -7.01 17.68
N HIS A 79 5.06 -6.10 17.37
CA HIS A 79 4.62 -5.08 18.31
C HIS A 79 3.90 -5.70 19.51
N LEU A 80 2.95 -6.62 19.28
CA LEU A 80 2.23 -7.30 20.35
C LEU A 80 3.17 -8.00 21.33
N ARG A 81 4.19 -8.70 20.82
CA ARG A 81 5.21 -9.38 21.65
C ARG A 81 6.09 -8.44 22.45
N ALA A 82 6.28 -7.20 22.00
CA ALA A 82 7.07 -6.20 22.71
C ALA A 82 6.25 -5.44 23.78
N SER A 83 4.93 -5.56 23.73
CA SER A 83 3.99 -4.87 24.63
C SER A 83 3.44 -5.78 25.74
N ILE A 84 3.87 -7.04 25.80
CA ILE A 84 3.62 -8.02 26.86
C ILE A 84 4.92 -8.17 27.66
#